data_AF-A0A2H0BBF6-F1
#
_entry.id   AF-A0A2H0BBF6-F1
#
_cell.length_a   1.000
_cell.length_b   1.000
_cell.length_c   1.000
_cell.angle_alpha   90.00
_cell.angle_beta   90.00
_cell.angle_gamma   90.00
#
_symmetry.space_group_name_H-M   'P 1'
#
loop_
_entity.id
_entity.type
_entity.pdbx_description
1 polymer ?
#
loop_
_entity_poly.entity_id
_entity_poly.type
_entity_poly.pdbx_seq_one_letter_code
_entity_poly.pdbx_strand_id
1 'polypeptide(L)' 'MAQLFAFEDTKQARNSEGIVILNDLEKEVAPDVLQAISEYGIYDFSWKKRDELKEKLVA' A
#
# COMPACT_ATOMS: atom_id res chain seq x y z
N MET A 1 -10.22 5.08 17.95
CA MET A 1 -10.37 4.43 16.62
C MET A 1 -10.90 5.48 15.65
N ALA A 2 -10.04 6.12 14.86
CA ALA A 2 -10.45 7.08 13.81
C ALA A 2 -9.25 7.52 12.95
N GLN A 3 -8.57 6.59 12.25
CA GLN A 3 -7.50 6.97 11.31
C GLN A 3 -7.70 6.43 9.89
N LEU A 4 -8.67 5.55 9.64
CA LEU A 4 -8.93 5.02 8.29
C LEU A 4 -9.85 5.89 7.41
N PHE A 5 -10.69 6.76 7.99
CA PHE A 5 -11.70 7.51 7.23
C PHE A 5 -11.16 8.58 6.28
N ALA A 6 -9.88 8.95 6.38
CA ALA A 6 -9.29 9.97 5.48
C ALA A 6 -8.85 9.40 4.11
N PHE A 7 -8.79 8.07 3.94
CA PHE A 7 -8.38 7.44 2.68
C PHE A 7 -9.55 7.22 1.69
N GLU A 8 -10.79 7.15 2.17
CA GLU A 8 -11.96 6.91 1.30
C GLU A 8 -12.29 8.13 0.42
N ASP A 9 -12.20 9.34 0.97
CA ASP A 9 -12.69 10.56 0.31
C ASP A 9 -11.85 11.00 -0.91
N THR A 10 -10.57 10.61 -0.97
CA THR A 10 -9.65 11.08 -2.03
C THR A 10 -9.50 10.12 -3.22
N LYS A 11 -10.01 8.89 -3.09
CA LYS A 11 -9.90 7.87 -4.15
C LYS A 11 -10.80 8.11 -5.35
N GLN A 12 -12.02 8.59 -5.13
CA GLN A 12 -12.96 8.81 -6.23
C GLN A 12 -12.56 10.01 -7.10
N ALA A 13 -11.79 10.95 -6.57
CA ALA A 13 -11.38 12.16 -7.27
C ALA A 13 -10.10 12.02 -8.10
N ARG A 14 -9.32 10.94 -7.91
CA ARG A 14 -8.02 10.75 -8.57
C ARG A 14 -7.93 9.40 -9.25
N ASN A 15 -7.79 9.41 -10.57
CA ASN A 15 -7.37 8.25 -11.36
C ASN A 15 -5.86 8.03 -11.18
N SER A 16 -5.43 7.85 -9.94
CA SER A 16 -4.03 7.71 -9.55
C SER A 16 -3.86 6.37 -8.85
N GLU A 17 -2.98 5.53 -9.38
CA GLU A 17 -2.63 4.26 -8.75
C GLU A 17 -1.95 4.53 -7.41
N GLY A 18 -2.61 4.14 -6.32
CA GLY A 18 -2.05 4.20 -4.98
C GLY A 18 -1.06 3.04 -4.78
N ILE A 19 0.14 3.35 -4.29
CA ILE A 19 1.14 2.34 -3.91
C ILE A 19 1.32 2.40 -2.40
N VAL A 20 1.22 1.24 -1.75
CA VAL A 20 1.52 1.07 -0.33
C VAL A 20 2.77 0.23 -0.17
N ILE A 21 3.74 0.77 0.59
CA ILE A 21 4.98 0.10 0.90
C ILE A 21 4.90 -0.45 2.32
N LEU A 22 4.98 -1.77 2.43
CA LEU A 22 4.91 -2.51 3.67
C LEU A 22 6.29 -2.59 4.30
N ASN A 23 6.48 -1.95 5.46
CA ASN A 23 7.75 -2.05 6.21
C ASN A 23 7.84 -3.39 6.96
N ASP A 24 8.11 -4.46 6.22
CA ASP A 24 8.16 -5.83 6.74
C ASP A 24 9.56 -6.29 7.17
N LEU A 25 10.51 -5.35 7.36
CA LEU A 25 11.88 -5.66 7.75
C LEU A 25 12.00 -6.20 9.18
N GLU A 26 11.28 -5.59 10.10
CA GLU A 26 11.38 -5.91 11.53
C GLU A 26 10.24 -6.83 12.00
N LYS A 27 9.08 -6.75 11.35
CA LYS A 27 7.88 -7.54 11.69
C LYS A 27 7.08 -7.86 10.43
N GLU A 28 6.50 -9.05 10.40
CA GLU A 28 5.54 -9.39 9.35
C GLU A 28 4.28 -8.53 9.48
N VAL A 29 3.75 -8.10 8.33
CA VAL A 29 2.50 -7.33 8.28
C VAL A 29 1.34 -8.26 8.58
N ALA A 30 0.42 -7.80 9.42
CA ALA A 30 -0.77 -8.56 9.76
C ALA A 30 -1.62 -8.85 8.50
N PRO A 31 -2.16 -10.06 8.35
CA PRO A 31 -2.95 -10.43 7.18
C PRO A 31 -4.19 -9.56 7.00
N ASP A 32 -4.78 -9.06 8.09
CA ASP A 32 -5.93 -8.14 8.05
C ASP A 32 -5.61 -6.82 7.34
N VAL A 33 -4.36 -6.36 7.45
CA VAL A 33 -3.89 -5.14 6.77
C VAL A 33 -3.72 -5.39 5.28
N LEU A 34 -3.18 -6.55 4.88
CA LEU A 34 -3.06 -6.94 3.48
C LEU A 34 -4.43 -7.06 2.81
N GLN A 35 -5.39 -7.66 3.52
CA GLN A 35 -6.76 -7.80 3.04
C GLN A 35 -7.40 -6.43 2.82
N ALA A 36 -7.30 -5.52 3.79
CA ALA A 36 -7.83 -4.16 3.64
C ALA A 36 -7.22 -3.45 2.43
N ILE A 37 -5.89 -3.49 2.25
CA ILE A 37 -5.21 -2.83 1.12
C ILE A 37 -5.70 -3.38 -0.23
N SER A 38 -5.92 -4.69 -0.31
CA SER A 38 -6.45 -5.37 -1.49
C SER A 38 -7.90 -4.99 -1.79
N GLU A 39 -8.78 -4.92 -0.78
CA GLU A 39 -10.18 -4.46 -0.93
C GLU A 39 -10.26 -3.02 -1.44
N TYR A 40 -9.25 -2.24 -1.06
CA TYR A 40 -9.06 -0.88 -1.50
C TYR A 40 -8.51 -0.78 -2.94
N GLY A 41 -8.12 -1.88 -3.59
CA GLY A 41 -7.57 -1.88 -4.95
C GLY A 41 -6.24 -1.12 -5.06
N ILE A 42 -5.49 -1.03 -3.95
CA ILE A 42 -4.19 -0.37 -3.88
C ILE A 42 -3.11 -1.43 -4.13
N TYR A 43 -2.08 -1.07 -4.89
CA TYR A 43 -0.93 -1.96 -5.08
C TYR A 43 -0.05 -1.97 -3.83
N ASP A 44 0.02 -3.10 -3.13
CA ASP A 44 0.91 -3.30 -2.00
C ASP A 44 2.26 -3.89 -2.41
N PHE A 45 3.31 -3.51 -1.69
CA PHE A 45 4.65 -3.99 -1.96
C PHE A 45 5.46 -4.17 -0.67
N SER A 46 6.10 -5.33 -0.51
CA SER A 46 7.00 -5.64 0.61
C SER A 46 8.32 -4.88 0.48
N TRP A 47 8.73 -4.17 1.53
CA TRP A 47 10.00 -3.46 1.54
C TRP A 47 11.22 -4.39 1.46
N LYS A 48 11.10 -5.66 1.87
CA LYS A 48 12.17 -6.65 1.61
C LYS A 48 12.50 -6.79 0.13
N LYS A 49 11.54 -6.56 -0.76
CA LYS A 49 11.72 -6.62 -2.21
C LYS A 49 12.04 -5.25 -2.83
N ARG A 50 12.41 -4.24 -2.04
CA ARG A 50 12.59 -2.84 -2.51
C ARG A 50 13.44 -2.71 -3.77
N ASP A 51 14.40 -3.61 -3.99
CA ASP A 51 15.30 -3.56 -5.13
C ASP A 51 14.56 -3.89 -6.44
N GLU A 52 13.52 -4.73 -6.42
CA GLU A 52 12.59 -4.94 -7.54
C GLU A 52 11.69 -3.71 -7.76
N LEU A 53 11.31 -2.99 -6.69
CA LEU A 53 10.48 -1.78 -6.78
C LEU A 53 11.24 -0.59 -7.37
N LYS A 54 12.55 -0.49 -7.14
CA LYS A 54 13.38 0.58 -7.71
C LYS A 54 13.27 0.63 -9.23
N GLU A 55 13.29 -0.52 -9.90
CA GLU A 55 13.14 -0.56 -11.36
C GLU A 55 11.78 -0.01 -11.81
N LYS A 56 10.72 -0.25 -11.04
CA LYS A 56 9.37 0.24 -11.33
C LYS A 56 9.18 1.73 -11.02
N LEU A 57 9.90 2.28 -10.03
CA LEU A 57 9.79 3.68 -9.61
C LEU A 57 10.74 4.65 -10.35
N VAL A 58 11.76 4.15 -11.03
CA VAL A 58 12.71 4.96 -11.82
C VAL A 58 12.24 5.18 -13.26
N ALA A 59 11.20 4.45 -13.69
CA ALA A 59 10.61 4.51 -15.03
C ALA A 59 9.84 5.82 -15.31
#